data_AF-A0A4S4K059-F1
#
_entry.id   AF-A0A4S4K059-F1
#
_cell.length_a   1.000
_cell.length_b   1.000
_cell.length_c   1.000
_cell.angle_alpha   90.00
_cell.angle_beta   90.00
_cell.angle_gamma   90.00
#
_symmetry.space_group_name_H-M   'P 1'
#
loop_
_entity.id
_entity.type
_entity.pdbx_description
1 polymer ?
#
loop_
_entity_poly.entity_id
_entity_poly.type
_entity_poly.pdbx_seq_one_letter_code
_entity_poly.pdbx_strand_id
1 'polypeptide(L)' 'MIKLQIESKRNQMLRLAEKYGFTSDETVRCSQELDELLNTLQIPIIRNKI' A
#
# COMPACT_ATOMS: atom_id res chain seq x y z
N MET A 1 -16.07 2.47 -0.54
CA MET A 1 -15.56 2.68 0.84
C MET A 1 -14.05 2.50 0.82
N ILE A 2 -13.26 3.54 1.12
CA ILE A 2 -11.79 3.55 0.95
C ILE A 2 -11.06 2.40 1.68
N LYS A 3 -11.58 1.99 2.85
CA LYS A 3 -11.10 0.82 3.59
C LYS A 3 -11.16 -0.49 2.77
N LEU A 4 -12.20 -0.68 1.96
CA LEU A 4 -12.31 -1.85 1.08
C LEU A 4 -11.27 -1.83 -0.05
N GLN A 5 -10.90 -0.64 -0.53
CA GLN A 5 -9.85 -0.51 -1.55
C GLN A 5 -8.48 -0.86 -0.98
N ILE A 6 -8.19 -0.41 0.24
CA ILE A 6 -6.96 -0.75 0.97
C ILE A 6 -6.87 -2.27 1.19
N GLU A 7 -7.94 -2.91 1.68
CA GLU A 7 -7.94 -4.35 1.89
C GLU A 7 -7.81 -5.13 0.57
N SER A 8 -8.47 -4.67 -0.50
CA SER A 8 -8.32 -5.25 -1.82
C SER A 8 -6.87 -5.16 -2.33
N LYS A 9 -6.24 -4.00 -2.18
CA LYS A 9 -4.87 -3.73 -2.59
C LYS A 9 -3.85 -4.49 -1.75
N ARG A 10 -4.07 -4.61 -0.44
CA ARG A 10 -3.27 -5.46 0.47
C ARG A 10 -3.28 -6.92 0.02
N ASN A 11 -4.46 -7.44 -0.30
CA ASN A 11 -4.59 -8.81 -0.80
C ASN A 11 -3.91 -8.99 -2.17
N GLN A 12 -3.93 -7.98 -3.04
CA GLN A 12 -3.19 -8.00 -4.30
C GLN A 12 -1.67 -8.08 -4.06
N MET A 13 -1.13 -7.23 -3.17
CA MET A 13 0.29 -7.23 -2.83
C MET A 13 0.74 -8.59 -2.28
N LEU A 14 -0.05 -9.21 -1.39
CA LEU A 14 0.25 -10.53 -0.84
C LEU A 14 0.28 -11.62 -1.91
N ARG A 15 -0.66 -11.60 -2.88
CA ARG A 15 -0.63 -12.53 -4.01
C ARG A 15 0.59 -12.33 -4.91
N LEU A 16 1.02 -11.09 -5.11
CA LEU A 16 2.24 -10.80 -5.88
C LEU A 16 3.49 -11.27 -5.12
N ALA A 17 3.53 -11.07 -3.81
CA ALA A 17 4.62 -11.53 -2.95
C ALA A 17 4.72 -13.07 -2.94
N GLU A 18 3.59 -13.77 -2.89
CA GLU A 18 3.54 -15.24 -2.98
C GLU A 18 4.06 -15.75 -4.33
N LYS A 19 3.73 -15.04 -5.42
CA LYS A 19 4.10 -15.45 -6.78
C LYS A 19 5.53 -15.08 -7.19
N TYR A 20 5.99 -13.89 -6.79
CA TYR A 20 7.22 -13.28 -7.31
C TYR A 20 8.22 -12.91 -6.21
N GLY A 21 7.84 -13.02 -4.93
CA GLY A 21 8.65 -12.59 -3.79
C GLY A 21 8.41 -11.12 -3.42
N PHE A 22 8.61 -10.79 -2.14
CA PHE A 22 8.37 -9.44 -1.61
C PHE A 22 9.24 -8.35 -2.23
N THR A 23 10.42 -8.70 -2.74
CA THR A 23 11.37 -7.76 -3.35
C THR A 23 11.25 -7.68 -4.86
N SER A 24 10.27 -8.37 -5.48
CA SER A 24 9.99 -8.21 -6.91
C SER A 24 9.47 -6.82 -7.23
N ASP A 25 9.80 -6.30 -8.42
CA ASP A 25 9.36 -4.98 -8.88
C ASP A 25 7.83 -4.85 -8.84
N GLU A 26 7.11 -5.93 -9.18
CA GLU A 26 5.64 -5.97 -9.12
C GLU A 26 5.12 -5.80 -7.69
N THR A 27 5.74 -6.48 -6.73
CA THR A 27 5.30 -6.41 -5.32
C THR A 27 5.66 -5.08 -4.69
N VAL A 28 6.86 -4.54 -4.99
CA VAL A 28 7.31 -3.21 -4.54
C VAL A 28 6.43 -2.10 -5.12
N ARG A 29 6.08 -2.16 -6.41
CA ARG A 29 5.13 -1.21 -7.00
C ARG A 29 3.76 -1.31 -6.34
N CYS A 30 3.26 -2.53 -6.12
CA CYS A 30 1.98 -2.73 -5.46
C CYS A 30 1.96 -2.23 -4.01
N SER A 31 3.09 -2.31 -3.28
CA SER A 31 3.20 -1.77 -1.93
C SER A 31 3.20 -0.24 -1.93
N GLN A 32 3.86 0.42 -2.90
CA GLN A 32 3.84 1.88 -3.05
C GLN A 32 2.42 2.39 -3.34
N GLU A 33 1.69 1.73 -4.23
CA GLU A 33 0.29 2.08 -4.52
C GLU A 33 -0.63 1.84 -3.30
N LEU A 34 -0.33 0.82 -2.47
CA LEU A 34 -1.03 0.61 -1.20
C LEU A 34 -0.72 1.73 -0.20
N ASP A 35 0.54 2.17 -0.11
CA ASP A 35 0.95 3.28 0.74
C ASP A 35 0.27 4.59 0.34
N GLU A 36 0.11 4.86 -0.96
CA GLU A 36 -0.68 6.01 -1.44
C GLU A 36 -2.12 5.96 -0.94
N LEU A 37 -2.77 4.79 -1.03
CA LEU A 37 -4.13 4.60 -0.49
C LEU A 37 -4.17 4.80 1.03
N LEU A 38 -3.17 4.31 1.77
CA LEU A 38 -3.08 4.53 3.21
C LEU A 38 -2.85 6.00 3.55
N ASN A 39 -2.04 6.71 2.77
CA ASN A 39 -1.79 8.14 2.93
C ASN A 39 -3.05 8.98 2.68
N THR A 40 -3.98 8.53 1.83
CA THR A 40 -5.29 9.20 1.68
C THR A 40 -6.18 9.10 2.93
N LEU A 41 -5.99 8.07 3.77
CA LEU A 41 -6.64 7.95 5.07
C LEU A 41 -5.91 8.74 6.16
N GLN A 42 -4.58 8.84 6.06
CA GLN A 42 -3.75 9.59 6.99
C GLN A 42 -3.79 11.09 6.64
N ILE A 43 -4.87 11.78 6.99
CA ILE A 43 -4.82 13.24 7.14
C ILE A 43 -3.66 13.54 8.13
N PRO A 44 -2.68 14.41 7.79
CA PRO A 44 -1.43 14.49 8.52
C PRO A 44 -1.66 15.14 9.89
N ILE A 45 -1.69 14.33 10.96
CA ILE A 45 -1.51 14.85 12.31
C ILE A 45 -0.04 15.24 12.55
N ILE A 46 0.89 14.92 11.62
CA ILE A 46 2.29 15.32 11.73
C ILE A 46 2.81 15.83 10.39
N ARG A 47 2.45 17.07 10.05
CA ARG A 47 3.32 17.95 9.26
C ARG A 47 3.83 19.08 10.14
N ASN A 48 4.37 18.74 11.30
CA ASN A 48 5.46 19.53 11.88
C ASN A 48 6.75 18.94 11.33
N LYS A 49 7.15 19.41 10.14
CA LYS A 49 8.55 19.32 9.71
C LYS A 49 9.36 20.12 10.74
N ILE A 50 10.11 19.40 11.57
CA ILE A 50 11.27 19.96 12.28
C ILE A 50 12.39 20.11 11.25
#